data_AF-S4A7P7-F1
#
_entry.id   AF-S4A7P7-F1
#
_cell.length_a   1.000
_cell.length_b   1.000
_cell.length_c   1.000
_cell.angle_alpha   90.00
_cell.angle_beta   90.00
_cell.angle_gamma   90.00
#
_symmetry.space_group_name_H-M   'P 1'
#
loop_
_entity.id
_entity.type
_entity.pdbx_description
1 polymer ?
#
loop_
_entity_poly.entity_id
_entity_poly.type
_entity_poly.pdbx_seq_one_letter_code
_entity_poly.pdbx_strand_id
1 'polypeptide(L)'
;MITPPTPLDLVLGADQARAFIYARAHELTHLDLLPEPVALQLTVHRILHSDPIALAEPGQVWTLRADTDPDDAPAHRLAIHARLGCPPRVLVTDPDDSTGEVDELLIEVLEMYRLATWQLCVASTDGRTA
;
A
#
# COMPACT_ATOMS: atom_id res chain seq x y z
N MET A 1 0.11 -21.45 -10.27
CA MET A 1 0.01 -21.51 -8.80
C MET A 1 -1.27 -20.81 -8.38
N ILE A 2 -2.01 -21.35 -7.41
CA ILE A 2 -3.15 -20.67 -6.82
C ILE A 2 -2.59 -19.82 -5.67
N THR A 3 -2.74 -18.50 -5.75
CA THR A 3 -2.39 -17.59 -4.65
C THR A 3 -3.37 -17.82 -3.50
N PRO A 4 -2.90 -17.99 -2.24
CA PRO A 4 -3.82 -18.11 -1.11
C PRO A 4 -4.61 -16.81 -0.93
N PRO A 5 -5.80 -16.86 -0.29
CA PRO A 5 -6.51 -15.65 0.06
C PRO A 5 -5.66 -14.79 1.02
N THR A 6 -5.66 -13.49 0.78
CA THR A 6 -4.90 -12.47 1.52
C THR A 6 -5.86 -11.43 2.10
N PRO A 7 -5.44 -10.68 3.15
CA PRO A 7 -6.23 -9.55 3.65
C PRO A 7 -6.57 -8.52 2.57
N LEU A 8 -5.74 -8.41 1.54
CA LEU A 8 -5.96 -7.49 0.42
C LEU A 8 -7.20 -7.86 -0.40
N ASP A 9 -7.61 -9.13 -0.42
CA ASP A 9 -8.83 -9.57 -1.10
C ASP A 9 -10.09 -8.92 -0.48
N LEU A 10 -10.06 -8.59 0.81
CA LEU A 10 -11.16 -7.90 1.49
C LEU A 10 -11.21 -6.41 1.16
N VAL A 11 -10.09 -5.83 0.76
CA VAL A 11 -9.96 -4.39 0.47
C VAL A 11 -10.21 -4.09 -1.01
N LEU A 12 -9.64 -4.89 -1.91
CA LEU A 12 -9.71 -4.69 -3.37
C LEU A 12 -10.64 -5.67 -4.10
N GLY A 13 -10.99 -6.79 -3.47
CA GLY A 13 -11.55 -7.95 -4.16
C GLY A 13 -10.47 -8.85 -4.76
N ALA A 14 -10.80 -10.13 -4.91
CA ALA A 14 -9.82 -11.18 -5.23
C ALA A 14 -9.05 -10.97 -6.55
N ASP A 15 -9.71 -10.47 -7.60
CA ASP A 15 -9.06 -10.31 -8.91
C ASP A 15 -8.09 -9.12 -8.92
N GLN A 16 -8.47 -8.00 -8.31
CA GLN A 16 -7.60 -6.82 -8.20
C GLN A 16 -6.42 -7.09 -7.25
N ALA A 17 -6.67 -7.74 -6.12
CA ALA A 17 -5.61 -8.16 -5.20
C ALA A 17 -4.61 -9.10 -5.91
N ARG A 18 -5.10 -10.07 -6.70
CA ARG A 18 -4.25 -10.97 -7.48
C ARG A 18 -3.42 -10.21 -8.52
N ALA A 19 -4.03 -9.29 -9.27
CA ALA A 19 -3.32 -8.47 -10.25
C ALA A 19 -2.20 -7.66 -9.60
N PHE A 20 -2.49 -7.05 -8.44
CA PHE A 20 -1.48 -6.33 -7.65
C PHE A 20 -0.33 -7.23 -7.19
N ILE A 21 -0.63 -8.42 -6.65
CA ILE A 21 0.40 -9.38 -6.21
C ILE A 21 1.34 -9.76 -7.36
N TYR A 22 0.79 -10.04 -8.55
CA TYR A 22 1.61 -10.39 -9.72
C TYR A 22 2.44 -9.21 -10.21
N ALA A 23 1.88 -7.99 -10.25
CA ALA A 23 2.63 -6.80 -10.63
C ALA A 23 3.84 -6.58 -9.69
N ARG A 24 3.64 -6.72 -8.38
CA ARG A 24 4.72 -6.63 -7.39
C ARG A 24 5.77 -7.72 -7.52
N ALA A 25 5.36 -8.97 -7.72
CA ALA A 25 6.29 -10.06 -7.95
C ALA A 25 7.11 -9.85 -9.24
N HIS A 26 6.47 -9.29 -10.27
CA HIS A 26 7.13 -8.93 -11.53
C HIS A 26 8.17 -7.82 -11.32
N GLU A 27 7.87 -6.80 -10.52
CA GLU A 27 8.84 -5.75 -10.14
C GLU A 27 10.08 -6.35 -9.47
N LEU A 28 9.91 -7.21 -8.46
CA LEU A 28 11.03 -7.89 -7.78
C LEU A 28 11.86 -8.78 -8.73
N THR A 29 11.21 -9.42 -9.70
CA THR A 29 11.90 -10.22 -10.71
C THR A 29 12.82 -9.35 -11.58
N HIS A 30 12.43 -8.12 -11.87
CA HIS A 30 13.19 -7.23 -12.75
C HIS A 30 14.23 -6.39 -12.00
N LEU A 31 13.88 -5.89 -10.83
CA LEU A 31 14.74 -5.00 -10.05
C LEU A 31 15.75 -5.77 -9.20
N ASP A 32 15.30 -6.84 -8.56
CA ASP A 32 16.11 -7.65 -7.64
C ASP A 32 16.62 -8.96 -8.28
N LEU A 33 16.28 -9.19 -9.56
CA LEU A 33 16.68 -10.39 -10.33
C LEU A 33 16.29 -11.70 -9.64
N LEU A 34 15.20 -11.69 -8.86
CA LEU A 34 14.69 -12.88 -8.20
C LEU A 34 14.00 -13.82 -9.21
N PRO A 35 14.14 -15.15 -9.09
CA PRO A 35 13.31 -16.07 -9.85
C PRO A 35 11.82 -15.82 -9.56
N GLU A 36 10.98 -15.84 -10.61
CA GLU A 36 9.54 -15.52 -10.49
C GLU A 36 8.83 -16.28 -9.34
N PRO A 37 9.03 -17.60 -9.13
CA PRO A 37 8.39 -18.30 -8.02
C PRO A 37 8.80 -17.76 -6.64
N VAL A 38 10.06 -17.33 -6.49
CA VAL A 38 10.60 -16.76 -5.25
C VAL A 38 10.04 -15.35 -5.04
N ALA A 39 10.00 -14.54 -6.09
CA ALA A 39 9.40 -13.20 -6.04
C ALA A 39 7.93 -13.24 -5.64
N LEU A 40 7.16 -14.18 -6.22
CA LEU A 40 5.75 -14.36 -5.88
C LEU A 40 5.56 -14.80 -4.42
N GLN A 41 6.35 -15.76 -3.95
CA GLN A 41 6.30 -16.21 -2.55
C GLN A 41 6.64 -15.08 -1.58
N LEU A 42 7.68 -14.29 -1.88
CA LEU A 42 8.07 -13.16 -1.05
C LEU A 42 6.97 -12.09 -1.00
N THR A 43 6.39 -11.72 -2.14
CA THR A 43 5.28 -10.76 -2.20
C THR A 43 4.07 -11.22 -1.39
N VAL A 44 3.65 -12.48 -1.57
CA VAL A 44 2.53 -13.06 -0.80
C VAL A 44 2.84 -13.03 0.70
N HIS A 45 4.04 -13.46 1.09
CA HIS A 45 4.46 -13.43 2.49
C HIS A 45 4.38 -12.02 3.07
N ARG A 46 4.93 -11.01 2.38
CA ARG A 46 4.90 -9.61 2.80
C ARG A 46 3.47 -9.08 2.96
N ILE A 47 2.59 -9.36 2.00
CA ILE A 47 1.18 -8.93 2.05
C ILE A 47 0.44 -9.59 3.22
N LEU A 48 0.67 -10.88 3.47
CA LEU A 48 0.06 -11.58 4.61
C LEU A 48 0.46 -10.96 5.96
N HIS A 49 1.66 -10.40 6.05
CA HIS A 49 2.17 -9.72 7.25
C HIS A 49 1.89 -8.22 7.27
N SER A 50 1.12 -7.70 6.30
CA SER A 50 0.83 -6.26 6.19
C SER A 50 2.09 -5.39 6.06
N ASP A 51 3.12 -5.87 5.37
CA ASP A 51 4.38 -5.16 5.14
C ASP A 51 4.14 -3.86 4.33
N PRO A 52 4.44 -2.68 4.91
CA PRO A 52 4.30 -1.40 4.23
C PRO A 52 5.10 -1.27 2.95
N ILE A 53 6.28 -1.86 2.85
CA ILE A 53 7.15 -1.77 1.67
C ILE A 53 6.47 -2.41 0.46
N ALA A 54 5.75 -3.51 0.68
CA ALA A 54 5.00 -4.21 -0.36
C ALA A 54 3.68 -3.52 -0.68
N LEU A 55 2.99 -3.01 0.35
CA LEU A 55 1.60 -2.55 0.23
C LEU A 55 1.44 -1.08 -0.11
N ALA A 56 2.26 -0.17 0.44
CA ALA A 56 2.02 1.26 0.39
C ALA A 56 1.94 1.77 -1.06
N GLU A 57 0.78 2.33 -1.41
CA GLU A 57 0.45 2.88 -2.71
C GLU A 57 -0.49 4.08 -2.57
N PRO A 58 -0.47 5.02 -3.53
CA PRO A 58 -1.43 6.12 -3.58
C PRO A 58 -2.89 5.66 -3.58
N GLY A 59 -3.76 6.49 -2.98
CA GLY A 59 -5.20 6.23 -2.87
C GLY A 59 -5.58 5.27 -1.75
N GLN A 60 -4.61 4.85 -0.94
CA GLN A 60 -4.85 4.02 0.24
C GLN A 60 -5.19 4.86 1.46
N VAL A 61 -6.03 4.31 2.34
CA VAL A 61 -6.23 4.80 3.70
C VAL A 61 -5.83 3.71 4.68
N TRP A 62 -4.96 4.08 5.60
CA TRP A 62 -4.43 3.25 6.67
C TRP A 62 -5.02 3.71 8.00
N THR A 63 -5.35 2.77 8.88
CA THR A 63 -5.93 3.04 10.21
C THR A 63 -5.00 2.47 11.27
N LEU A 64 -4.80 3.23 12.34
CA LEU A 64 -3.95 2.83 13.46
C LEU A 64 -4.42 1.48 14.01
N ARG A 65 -3.49 0.58 14.27
CA ARG A 65 -3.82 -0.73 14.83
C ARG A 65 -4.24 -0.57 16.28
N ALA A 66 -5.13 -1.43 16.74
CA ALA A 66 -5.67 -1.37 18.10
C ALA A 66 -4.62 -1.68 19.19
N ASP A 67 -3.49 -2.28 18.81
CA ASP A 67 -2.36 -2.61 19.68
C ASP A 67 -1.24 -1.56 19.67
N THR A 68 -1.37 -0.49 18.87
CA THR A 68 -0.43 0.64 18.87
C THR A 68 -0.89 1.71 19.87
N ASP A 69 0.05 2.29 20.61
CA ASP A 69 -0.21 3.47 21.45
C ASP A 69 -0.52 4.69 20.57
N PRO A 70 -1.69 5.34 20.69
CA PRO A 70 -2.02 6.54 19.93
C PRO A 70 -1.06 7.71 20.15
N ASP A 71 -0.39 7.78 21.31
CA ASP A 71 0.55 8.86 21.61
C ASP A 71 1.89 8.73 20.84
N ASP A 72 2.20 7.53 20.35
CA ASP A 72 3.38 7.26 19.51
C ASP A 72 3.11 7.47 18.01
N ALA A 73 1.84 7.62 17.62
CA ALA A 73 1.41 7.71 16.23
C ALA A 73 1.13 9.16 15.79
N PRO A 74 1.44 9.54 14.55
CA PRO A 74 1.18 10.90 14.05
C PRO A 74 -0.32 11.22 13.95
N ALA A 75 -1.15 10.23 13.62
CA ALA A 75 -2.59 10.37 13.45
C ALA A 75 -3.31 9.03 13.59
N HIS A 76 -4.64 9.04 13.77
CA HIS A 76 -5.44 7.80 13.81
C HIS A 76 -5.62 7.18 12.42
N ARG A 77 -5.65 8.01 11.37
CA ARG A 77 -5.81 7.58 9.98
C ARG A 77 -4.82 8.34 9.10
N LEU A 78 -4.32 7.67 8.07
CA LEU A 78 -3.41 8.25 7.10
C LEU A 78 -3.90 7.92 5.69
N ALA A 79 -4.15 8.94 4.87
CA ALA A 79 -4.42 8.79 3.46
C ALA A 79 -3.13 8.99 2.66
N ILE A 80 -2.70 8.01 1.86
CA ILE A 80 -1.49 8.07 1.05
C ILE A 80 -1.77 8.75 -0.29
N HIS A 81 -1.05 9.83 -0.57
CA HIS A 81 -1.14 10.58 -1.83
C HIS A 81 -0.03 10.22 -2.80
N ALA A 82 1.17 9.96 -2.30
CA ALA A 82 2.32 9.60 -3.12
C ALA A 82 3.27 8.69 -2.35
N ARG A 83 4.04 7.89 -3.10
CA ARG A 83 5.19 7.14 -2.60
C ARG A 83 6.46 7.76 -3.16
N LEU A 84 7.40 8.06 -2.28
CA LEU A 84 8.71 8.61 -2.63
C LEU A 84 9.80 7.53 -2.44
N GLY A 85 10.91 7.69 -3.16
CA GLY A 85 12.06 6.81 -3.09
C GLY A 85 13.25 7.41 -2.35
N CYS A 86 14.09 6.54 -1.78
CA CYS A 86 15.43 6.81 -1.24
C CYS A 86 15.56 7.96 -0.19
N PRO A 87 15.27 7.71 1.10
CA PRO A 87 14.72 6.48 1.65
C PRO A 87 13.22 6.32 1.31
N PRO A 88 12.67 5.10 1.40
CA PRO A 88 11.23 4.89 1.19
C PRO A 88 10.38 5.79 2.11
N ARG A 89 9.54 6.63 1.50
CA ARG A 89 8.66 7.58 2.19
C ARG A 89 7.29 7.64 1.54
N VAL A 90 6.33 8.20 2.25
CA VAL A 90 4.98 8.46 1.77
C VAL A 90 4.57 9.90 2.07
N LEU A 91 3.87 10.52 1.12
CA LEU A 91 3.14 11.76 1.36
C LEU A 91 1.74 11.41 1.83
N VAL A 92 1.33 11.92 2.98
CA VAL A 92 0.07 11.57 3.62
C VAL A 92 -0.69 12.81 4.11
N THR A 93 -1.99 12.65 4.33
CA THR A 93 -2.80 13.59 5.12
C THR A 93 -3.57 12.80 6.18
N ASP A 94 -3.87 13.42 7.31
CA ASP A 94 -4.92 12.93 8.21
C ASP A 94 -6.29 13.31 7.62
N PRO A 95 -7.12 12.33 7.17
CA PRO A 95 -8.45 12.63 6.65
C PRO A 95 -9.42 13.17 7.70
N ASP A 96 -9.10 13.03 8.99
CA ASP A 96 -9.90 13.53 10.10
C ASP A 96 -9.45 14.95 10.53
N ASP A 97 -8.32 15.45 10.01
CA ASP A 97 -7.89 16.84 10.19
C ASP A 97 -8.41 17.76 9.08
N SER A 98 -8.95 18.89 9.50
CA SER A 98 -9.54 19.91 8.62
C SER A 98 -8.52 20.84 7.95
N THR A 99 -7.25 20.83 8.40
CA THR A 99 -6.19 21.66 7.80
C THR A 99 -5.81 21.18 6.40
N GLY A 100 -5.94 19.87 6.15
CA GLY A 100 -5.45 19.23 4.93
C GLY A 100 -3.93 19.29 4.79
N GLU A 101 -3.19 19.44 5.90
CA GLU A 101 -1.73 19.45 5.89
C GLU A 101 -1.18 18.13 5.35
N VAL A 102 -0.22 18.23 4.44
CA VAL A 102 0.43 17.07 3.81
C VAL A 102 1.76 16.84 4.51
N ASP A 103 1.87 15.70 5.16
CA ASP A 103 3.07 15.26 5.84
C ASP A 103 3.89 14.32 4.96
N GLU A 104 5.20 14.36 5.16
CA GLU A 104 6.14 13.38 4.60
C GLU A 104 6.62 12.45 5.72
N LEU A 105 6.25 11.17 5.64
CA LEU A 105 6.60 10.17 6.63
C LEU A 105 7.49 9.08 6.04
N LEU A 106 8.36 8.52 6.87
CA LEU A 106 9.05 7.26 6.57
C LEU A 106 8.02 6.15 6.38
N ILE A 107 8.21 5.27 5.40
CA ILE A 107 7.25 4.20 5.09
C ILE A 107 7.07 3.23 6.27
N GLU A 108 8.11 3.08 7.10
CA GLU A 108 8.14 2.24 8.29
C GLU A 108 7.13 2.70 9.35
N VAL A 109 6.73 3.98 9.33
CA VAL A 109 5.65 4.49 10.21
C VAL A 109 4.35 3.71 9.99
N LEU A 110 4.11 3.21 8.77
CA LEU A 110 2.92 2.43 8.45
C LEU A 110 2.89 1.03 9.11
N GLU A 111 3.98 0.57 9.73
CA GLU A 111 3.99 -0.68 10.51
C GLU A 111 3.01 -0.63 11.71
N MET A 112 2.80 0.58 12.24
CA MET A 112 1.83 0.90 13.28
C MET A 112 0.37 0.84 12.81
N TYR A 113 0.16 0.77 11.50
CA TYR A 113 -1.14 0.88 10.86
C TYR A 113 -1.55 -0.40 10.14
N ARG A 114 -2.83 -0.47 9.78
CA ARG A 114 -3.39 -1.49 8.91
C ARG A 114 -4.07 -0.83 7.72
N LEU A 115 -3.84 -1.35 6.53
CA LEU A 115 -4.59 -0.94 5.34
C LEU A 115 -6.09 -1.20 5.58
N ALA A 116 -6.89 -0.13 5.50
CA ALA A 116 -8.33 -0.18 5.74
C ALA A 116 -9.13 -0.13 4.43
N THR A 117 -8.79 0.83 3.56
CA THR A 117 -9.46 0.98 2.26
C THR A 117 -8.45 1.36 1.19
N TRP A 118 -8.76 1.02 -0.06
CA TRP A 118 -7.96 1.44 -1.20
C TRP A 118 -8.85 1.86 -2.36
N GLN A 119 -8.79 3.14 -2.68
CA GLN A 119 -9.41 3.71 -3.88
C GLN A 119 -8.35 3.71 -4.97
N LEU A 120 -8.43 2.74 -5.89
CA LEU A 120 -7.59 2.78 -7.08
C LEU A 120 -7.94 4.03 -7.87
N CYS A 121 -6.96 4.92 -8.08
CA CYS A 121 -7.11 5.99 -9.04
C CYS A 121 -7.32 5.36 -10.42
N VAL A 122 -8.57 5.24 -10.83
CA VAL A 122 -8.90 5.02 -12.23
C VAL A 122 -8.46 6.32 -12.89
N ALA A 123 -7.34 6.29 -13.61
CA ALA A 123 -7.02 7.38 -14.51
C ALA A 123 -8.25 7.54 -15.40
N SER A 124 -9.00 8.62 -15.21
CA SER A 124 -10.05 9.01 -16.13
C SER A 124 -9.33 9.22 -17.46
N THR A 125 -9.39 8.22 -18.35
CA THR A 125 -9.10 8.40 -19.76
C THR A 125 -10.19 9.32 -20.30
N ASP A 126 -10.06 10.62 -20.01
CA ASP A 126 -10.79 11.64 -20.72
C ASP A 126 -10.20 11.65 -22.13
N GLY A 127 -10.97 11.03 -23.02
CA GLY A 127 -10.69 11.03 -24.44
C GLY A 127 -10.48 12.45 -24.94
N ARG A 128 -9.34 12.69 -25.57
CA ARG A 128 -9.18 13.80 -26.50
C ARG A 128 -8.72 13.26 -27.83
N THR A 129 -9.72 12.85 -28.61
CA THR A 129 -9.69 13.01 -30.06
C THR A 129 -9.49 14.49 -30.38
N ALA A 130 -8.43 14.81 -31.10
CA ALA A 130 -8.37 15.87 -32.10
C ALA A 130 -7.31 15.48 -33.14
#